data_AF-A0A232F2N7-F1
#
_entry.id   AF-A0A232F2N7-F1
#
_cell.length_a   1.000
_cell.length_b   1.000
_cell.length_c   1.000
_cell.angle_alpha   90.00
_cell.angle_beta   90.00
_cell.angle_gamma   90.00
#
_symmetry.space_group_name_H-M   'P 1'
#
loop_
_entity.id
_entity.type
_entity.pdbx_description
1 polymer ?
#
loop_
_entity_poly.entity_id
_entity_poly.type
_entity_poly.pdbx_seq_one_letter_code
_entity_poly.pdbx_strand_id
1 'polypeptide(L)' 'VGYAGDLPPQLIQDYENNEEFLKKMHHVLLEVEIINGELLCPESGRKFPISDGIPNMLLNEDEV' A
#
# COMPACT_ATOMS: atom_id res chain seq x y z
N VAL A 1 -1.16 -6.71 -8.12
CA VAL A 1 -2.49 -7.06 -7.57
C VAL A 1 -2.53 -6.49 -6.15
N GLY A 2 -3.40 -5.52 -5.87
CA GLY A 2 -3.61 -5.01 -4.52
C GLY A 2 -4.75 -5.76 -3.82
N TYR A 3 -4.77 -5.79 -2.49
CA TYR A 3 -5.85 -6.38 -1.71
C TYR A 3 -6.73 -5.26 -1.15
N ALA A 4 -7.91 -5.07 -1.74
CA ALA A 4 -8.87 -4.06 -1.29
C ALA A 4 -9.98 -4.64 -0.40
N GLY A 5 -10.12 -5.97 -0.32
CA GLY A 5 -11.23 -6.61 0.38
C GLY A 5 -12.59 -6.05 -0.05
N ASP A 6 -13.45 -5.74 0.92
CA ASP A 6 -14.78 -5.16 0.74
C ASP A 6 -14.82 -3.63 0.92
N LEU A 7 -13.68 -2.96 0.69
CA LEU A 7 -13.61 -1.52 0.86
C LEU A 7 -14.33 -0.79 -0.28
N PRO A 8 -15.11 0.27 0.05
CA PRO A 8 -15.74 1.08 -0.96
C PRO A 8 -14.69 1.82 -1.80
N PRO A 9 -14.97 2.09 -3.09
CA PRO A 9 -14.03 2.76 -3.99
C PRO A 9 -13.79 4.24 -3.63
N GLN A 10 -14.63 4.80 -2.76
CA GLN A 10 -14.55 6.18 -2.30
C GLN A 10 -14.84 6.22 -0.80
N LEU A 11 -14.32 7.24 -0.14
CA LEU A 11 -14.55 7.46 1.28
C LEU A 11 -16.04 7.68 1.53
N ILE A 12 -16.59 6.92 2.48
CA ILE A 12 -18.00 7.06 2.87
C ILE A 12 -18.18 8.29 3.76
N GLN A 13 -19.38 8.87 3.75
CA GLN A 13 -19.75 9.92 4.70
C GLN A 13 -19.74 9.37 6.13
N ASP A 14 -19.35 10.22 7.09
CA ASP A 14 -19.31 9.88 8.52
C ASP A 14 -18.47 8.62 8.86
N TYR A 15 -17.43 8.35 8.05
CA TYR A 15 -16.58 7.17 8.22
C TYR A 15 -15.91 7.11 9.60
N GLU A 16 -15.66 8.27 10.22
CA GLU A 16 -15.02 8.41 11.52
C GLU A 16 -15.84 7.76 12.65
N ASN A 17 -17.17 7.75 12.51
CA ASN A 17 -18.09 7.13 13.47
C ASN A 17 -18.53 5.72 13.03
N ASN A 18 -18.11 5.26 11.85
CA ASN A 18 -18.45 3.95 11.33
C ASN A 18 -17.39 2.90 11.73
N GLU A 19 -17.57 2.29 12.89
CA GLU A 19 -16.63 1.30 13.44
C GLU A 19 -16.40 0.10 12.49
N GLU A 20 -17.43 -0.35 11.77
CA GLU A 20 -17.30 -1.47 10.82
C GLU A 20 -16.36 -1.12 9.67
N PHE A 21 -16.52 0.09 9.11
CA PHE A 21 -15.63 0.61 8.09
C PHE A 21 -14.20 0.76 8.62
N LEU A 22 -14.03 1.33 9.81
CA LEU A 22 -12.71 1.50 10.43
C LEU A 22 -12.01 0.16 10.67
N LYS A 23 -12.72 -0.90 11.08
CA LYS A 23 -12.16 -2.25 11.21
C LYS A 23 -11.69 -2.82 9.87
N LYS A 24 -12.46 -2.63 8.81
CA LYS A 24 -12.05 -3.07 7.45
C LYS A 24 -10.83 -2.30 6.96
N MET A 25 -10.76 -0.99 7.23
CA MET A 25 -9.60 -0.17 6.91
C MET A 25 -8.36 -0.58 7.69
N HIS A 26 -8.50 -0.82 8.99
CA HIS A 26 -7.44 -1.33 9.85
C HIS A 26 -6.85 -2.62 9.27
N HIS A 27 -7.69 -3.59 8.91
CA HIS A 27 -7.25 -4.85 8.32
C HIS A 27 -6.39 -4.63 7.07
N VAL A 28 -6.89 -3.86 6.10
CA VAL A 28 -6.17 -3.67 4.82
C VAL A 28 -4.89 -2.84 4.99
N LEU A 29 -4.87 -1.85 5.87
CA LEU A 29 -3.71 -0.96 6.03
C LEU A 29 -2.62 -1.54 6.94
N LEU A 30 -2.99 -2.34 7.94
CA LEU A 30 -2.09 -2.74 9.02
C LEU A 30 -1.92 -4.26 9.15
N GLU A 31 -2.84 -5.06 8.64
CA GLU A 31 -2.80 -6.53 8.78
C GLU A 31 -2.46 -7.23 7.45
N VAL A 32 -2.31 -6.48 6.36
CA VAL A 32 -1.96 -7.01 5.04
C VAL A 32 -0.54 -6.57 4.68
N GLU A 33 0.34 -7.55 4.47
CA GLU A 33 1.75 -7.32 4.22
C GLU A 33 2.16 -7.82 2.82
N ILE A 34 3.03 -7.06 2.15
CA ILE A 34 3.65 -7.47 0.90
C ILE A 34 5.02 -8.08 1.25
N ILE A 35 5.11 -9.41 1.26
CA ILE A 35 6.37 -10.09 1.59
C ILE A 35 7.39 -9.99 0.44
N ASN A 36 6.94 -10.15 -0.81
CA ASN A 36 7.78 -10.03 -2.00
C ASN A 36 7.02 -9.26 -3.08
N GLY A 37 7.67 -8.26 -3.69
CA GLY A 37 7.04 -7.41 -4.69
C GLY A 37 7.93 -6.27 -5.16
N GLU A 38 7.34 -5.27 -5.79
CA GLU A 38 8.01 -4.04 -6.23
C GLU A 38 7.07 -2.84 -6.10
N LEU A 39 7.60 -1.69 -5.69
CA LEU A 39 6.92 -0.40 -5.80
C LEU A 39 7.38 0.25 -7.10
N LEU A 40 6.43 0.63 -7.95
CA LEU A 40 6.71 1.29 -9.23
C LEU A 40 6.46 2.80 -9.08
N CYS A 41 7.46 3.62 -9.38
CA CYS A 41 7.27 5.06 -9.51
C CYS A 41 6.46 5.35 -10.79
N PRO A 42 5.30 6.01 -10.72
CA PRO A 42 4.47 6.29 -11.88
C PRO A 42 5.09 7.33 -12.83
N GLU A 43 6.00 8.17 -12.35
CA GLU A 43 6.61 9.24 -13.15
C GLU A 43 7.87 8.76 -13.88
N SER A 44 8.77 8.06 -13.19
CA SER A 44 10.05 7.60 -13.76
C SER A 44 10.03 6.16 -14.27
N GLY A 45 9.02 5.37 -13.89
CA GLY A 45 8.98 3.92 -14.17
C GLY A 45 9.98 3.10 -13.35
N ARG A 46 10.69 3.72 -12.40
CA ARG A 46 11.65 3.04 -11.52
C ARG A 46 10.95 2.04 -10.61
N LYS A 47 11.55 0.87 -10.45
CA LYS A 47 11.09 -0.20 -9.55
C LYS A 47 11.94 -0.22 -8.28
N PHE A 48 11.27 -0.28 -7.13
CA PHE A 48 11.87 -0.45 -5.81
C PHE A 48 11.47 -1.82 -5.27
N PRO A 49 12.40 -2.79 -5.18
CA PRO A 49 12.06 -4.14 -4.79
C PRO A 49 11.68 -4.20 -3.31
N ILE A 50 10.72 -5.08 -3.00
CA ILE A 50 10.34 -5.49 -1.66
C ILE A 50 10.79 -6.94 -1.49
N SER A 51 11.59 -7.21 -0.46
CA SER A 51 12.05 -8.57 -0.12
C SER A 51 11.94 -8.77 1.38
N ASP A 52 11.40 -9.92 1.78
CA ASP A 52 11.14 -10.27 3.19
C ASP A 52 10.33 -9.19 3.94
N GLY A 53 9.39 -8.54 3.24
CA GLY A 53 8.56 -7.47 3.80
C GLY A 53 9.27 -6.10 3.90
N ILE A 54 10.53 -6.00 3.49
CA ILE A 54 11.32 -4.77 3.59
C ILE A 54 11.47 -4.11 2.21
N PRO A 55 10.93 -2.90 1.99
CA PRO A 55 11.12 -2.16 0.76
C PRO A 55 12.53 -1.55 0.69
N ASN A 56 13.20 -1.70 -0.46
CA ASN A 56 14.47 -1.04 -0.74
C ASN A 56 14.25 0.21 -1.60
N MET A 57 14.38 1.38 -0.98
CA MET A 57 14.20 2.70 -1.61
C MET A 57 15.52 3.40 -1.97
N LEU A 58 16.66 2.69 -1.94
CA LEU A 58 17.96 3.27 -2.29
C LEU A 58 18.04 3.61 -3.78
N LEU A 59 18.63 4.77 -4.07
CA LEU A 59 18.93 5.24 -5.43
C LEU A 59 20.40 4.95 -5.75
N ASN A 60 20.71 4.56 -7.00
CA ASN A 60 22.09 4.53 -7.46
C ASN A 60 22.58 5.96 -7.74
N GLU A 61 23.90 6.17 -7.79
CA GLU A 61 24.50 7.49 -8.02
C GLU A 61 24.04 8.13 -9.34
N ASP A 62 23.79 7.31 -10.37
CA ASP A 62 23.32 7.74 -11.68
C ASP A 62 21.82 8.11 -11.72
N GLU A 63 21.11 7.93 -10.60
CA GLU A 63 19.65 8.11 -10.49
C GLU A 63 19.27 9.20 -9.47
N VAL A 64 20.24 10.02 -9.05
CA VAL A 64 20.08 11.23 -8.22
C VAL A 64 19.86 12.46 -9.09
#